data_AF-A0A451BNI0-F1
#
_entry.id   AF-A0A451BNI0-F1
#
_cell.length_a   1.000
_cell.length_b   1.000
_cell.length_c   1.000
_cell.angle_alpha   90.00
_cell.angle_beta   90.00
_cell.angle_gamma   90.00
#
_symmetry.space_group_name_H-M   'P 1'
#
loop_
_entity.id
_entity.type
_entity.pdbx_description
1 polymer ?
#
loop_
_entity_poly.entity_id
_entity_poly.type
_entity_poly.pdbx_seq_one_letter_code
_entity_poly.pdbx_strand_id
1 'polypeptide(L)'
;MFFRKHPQVTARFADYLARYKKIDLSIITYYEIISGLAHLDAHKKTAAFLEFVSMNRVLPLTERSVTLSAGIYADLRKVGKPLDDIDLLIAGVAMANNRVLVTHNRSHFERIEGLEIEDWRSRIGARNNLPGDKGMRRVCRKLTVRKRGKNEKRHV
;
A
#
# COMPACT_ATOMS: atom_id res chain seq x y z
N MET A 1 5.67 -12.74 -10.52
CA MET A 1 5.53 -11.92 -9.30
C MET A 1 5.61 -10.44 -9.66
N PHE A 2 4.68 -9.62 -9.18
CA PHE A 2 4.44 -8.22 -9.62
C PHE A 2 5.58 -7.23 -9.28
N PHE A 3 6.48 -7.59 -8.36
CA PHE A 3 7.55 -6.72 -7.84
C PHE A 3 8.94 -7.01 -8.42
N ARG A 4 9.04 -7.75 -9.54
CA ARG A 4 10.29 -8.27 -10.12
C ARG A 4 11.44 -7.25 -10.31
N LYS A 5 11.14 -5.96 -10.48
CA LYS A 5 12.16 -4.90 -10.60
C LYS A 5 12.71 -4.37 -9.26
N HIS A 6 12.20 -4.86 -8.13
CA HIS A 6 12.57 -4.40 -6.80
C HIS A 6 12.86 -5.61 -5.88
N PRO A 7 14.12 -6.10 -5.82
CA PRO A 7 14.47 -7.28 -5.03
C PRO A 7 14.18 -7.09 -3.54
N GLN A 8 14.37 -5.89 -3.01
CA GLN A 8 14.07 -5.57 -1.61
C GLN A 8 12.59 -5.68 -1.27
N VAL A 9 11.71 -5.19 -2.15
CA VAL A 9 10.25 -5.32 -1.98
C VAL A 9 9.86 -6.79 -2.03
N THR A 10 10.48 -7.57 -2.92
CA THR A 10 10.22 -9.02 -3.03
C THR A 10 10.65 -9.76 -1.76
N ALA A 11 11.82 -9.45 -1.20
CA ALA A 11 12.30 -10.02 0.06
C ALA A 11 11.38 -9.66 1.23
N ARG A 12 11.04 -8.36 1.39
CA ARG A 12 10.09 -7.90 2.42
C ARG A 12 8.73 -8.58 2.32
N PHE A 13 8.25 -8.75 1.08
CA PHE A 13 6.98 -9.42 0.81
C PHE A 13 7.05 -10.90 1.21
N ALA A 14 8.15 -11.60 0.90
CA ALA A 14 8.38 -12.98 1.32
C ALA A 14 8.46 -13.12 2.84
N ASP A 15 9.26 -12.28 3.52
CA ASP A 15 9.38 -12.25 4.99
C ASP A 15 8.02 -12.01 5.65
N TYR A 16 7.23 -11.08 5.09
CA TYR A 16 5.90 -10.77 5.61
C TYR A 16 4.95 -11.96 5.45
N LEU A 17 4.93 -12.61 4.27
CA LEU A 17 4.08 -13.77 4.03
C LEU A 17 4.48 -14.98 4.89
N ALA A 18 5.77 -15.17 5.16
CA ALA A 18 6.24 -16.21 6.08
C ALA A 18 5.63 -16.05 7.48
N ARG A 19 5.37 -14.82 7.91
CA ARG A 19 4.81 -14.51 9.24
C ARG A 19 3.29 -14.40 9.27
N TYR A 20 2.66 -13.81 8.26
CA TYR A 20 1.23 -13.46 8.29
C TYR A 20 0.36 -14.21 7.29
N LYS A 21 0.93 -15.10 6.47
CA LYS A 21 0.30 -15.98 5.46
C LYS A 21 -0.45 -15.28 4.30
N LYS A 22 -1.03 -14.09 4.53
CA LYS A 22 -1.79 -13.30 3.56
C LYS A 22 -1.47 -11.82 3.70
N ILE A 23 -1.56 -11.10 2.59
CA ILE A 23 -1.58 -9.64 2.57
C ILE A 23 -3.01 -9.12 2.46
N ASP A 24 -3.20 -7.85 2.84
CA ASP A 24 -4.43 -7.13 2.59
C ASP A 24 -4.23 -6.13 1.43
N LEU A 25 -5.29 -5.90 0.67
CA LEU A 25 -5.32 -4.92 -0.42
C LEU A 25 -6.61 -4.12 -0.29
N SER A 26 -6.57 -2.79 -0.38
CA SER A 26 -7.82 -2.04 -0.48
C SER A 26 -8.52 -2.33 -1.81
N ILE A 27 -9.85 -2.32 -1.83
CA ILE A 27 -10.63 -2.44 -3.08
C ILE A 27 -10.29 -1.30 -4.06
N ILE A 28 -9.87 -0.15 -3.55
CA ILE A 28 -9.44 0.99 -4.34
C ILE A 28 -8.12 0.69 -5.07
N THR A 29 -7.14 0.10 -4.39
CA THR A 29 -5.91 -0.35 -5.05
C THR A 29 -6.18 -1.50 -6.02
N TYR A 30 -7.11 -2.41 -5.69
CA TYR A 30 -7.56 -3.42 -6.64
C TYR A 30 -8.09 -2.77 -7.93
N TYR A 31 -8.95 -1.75 -7.81
CA TYR A 31 -9.45 -0.96 -8.93
C TYR A 31 -8.32 -0.28 -9.73
N GLU A 32 -7.37 0.39 -9.08
CA GLU A 32 -6.22 1.04 -9.76
C GLU A 32 -5.44 0.03 -10.62
N ILE A 33 -5.24 -1.19 -10.10
CA ILE A 33 -4.46 -2.23 -10.77
C ILE A 33 -5.24 -2.83 -11.94
N ILE A 34 -6.49 -3.24 -11.73
CA ILE A 34 -7.32 -3.81 -12.81
C ILE A 34 -7.49 -2.80 -13.94
N SER A 35 -7.76 -1.54 -13.62
CA SER A 35 -7.94 -0.49 -14.63
C SER A 35 -6.66 -0.24 -15.43
N GLY A 36 -5.49 -0.21 -14.76
CA GLY A 36 -4.20 -0.08 -15.44
C GLY A 36 -3.85 -1.29 -16.31
N LEU A 37 -4.23 -2.50 -15.90
CA LEU A 37 -4.02 -3.70 -16.71
C LEU A 37 -4.98 -3.78 -17.90
N ALA A 38 -6.24 -3.37 -17.72
CA ALA A 38 -7.24 -3.29 -18.78
C ALA A 38 -6.82 -2.26 -19.84
N HIS A 39 -6.34 -1.07 -19.44
CA HIS A 39 -5.86 -0.06 -20.37
C HIS A 39 -4.67 -0.52 -21.23
N LEU A 40 -3.89 -1.50 -20.75
CA LEU A 40 -2.73 -2.05 -21.45
C LEU A 40 -3.05 -3.35 -22.20
N ASP A 41 -4.32 -3.78 -22.27
CA ASP A 41 -4.78 -5.06 -22.82
C ASP A 41 -3.95 -6.26 -22.31
N ALA A 42 -3.52 -6.19 -21.05
CA ALA A 42 -2.53 -7.10 -20.49
C ALA A 42 -3.14 -8.37 -19.89
N HIS A 43 -3.94 -9.11 -20.67
CA HIS A 43 -4.76 -10.24 -20.18
C HIS A 43 -4.01 -11.27 -19.33
N LYS A 44 -2.77 -11.66 -19.71
CA LYS A 44 -1.95 -12.60 -18.92
C LYS A 44 -1.61 -12.04 -17.53
N LYS A 45 -1.34 -10.74 -17.43
CA LYS A 45 -1.04 -10.08 -16.14
C LYS A 45 -2.32 -9.91 -15.32
N THR A 46 -3.46 -9.68 -15.96
CA THR A 46 -4.78 -9.64 -15.31
C THR A 46 -5.09 -10.98 -14.65
N ALA A 47 -4.98 -12.09 -15.38
CA ALA A 47 -5.22 -13.42 -14.83
C ALA A 47 -4.30 -13.72 -13.61
N ALA A 48 -3.00 -13.44 -13.73
CA ALA A 48 -2.06 -13.60 -12.63
C ALA A 48 -2.38 -12.70 -11.42
N PHE A 49 -3.00 -11.53 -11.63
CA PHE A 49 -3.37 -10.63 -10.54
C PHE A 49 -4.62 -11.13 -9.83
N LEU A 50 -5.61 -11.62 -10.57
CA LEU A 50 -6.83 -12.21 -10.01
C LEU A 50 -6.52 -13.47 -9.20
N GLU A 51 -5.63 -14.33 -9.69
CA GLU A 51 -5.14 -15.50 -8.95
C GLU A 51 -4.39 -15.06 -7.67
N PHE A 52 -3.55 -14.04 -7.77
CA PHE A 52 -2.89 -13.48 -6.58
C PHE A 52 -3.91 -12.93 -5.56
N VAL A 53 -4.95 -12.23 -6.02
CA VAL A 53 -5.99 -11.68 -5.14
C VAL A 53 -6.83 -12.77 -4.49
N SER A 54 -7.14 -13.87 -5.18
CA SER A 54 -7.95 -14.97 -4.62
C SER A 54 -7.30 -15.65 -3.40
N MET A 55 -5.97 -15.59 -3.32
CA MET A 55 -5.20 -16.10 -2.17
C MET A 55 -5.08 -15.09 -1.01
N ASN A 56 -5.43 -13.82 -1.24
CA ASN A 56 -5.25 -12.72 -0.32
C ASN A 56 -6.60 -12.12 0.09
N ARG A 57 -6.58 -11.01 0.84
CA ARG A 57 -7.81 -10.35 1.30
C ARG A 57 -7.96 -8.97 0.70
N VAL A 58 -9.14 -8.70 0.15
CA VAL A 58 -9.52 -7.37 -0.32
C VAL A 58 -10.36 -6.69 0.76
N LEU A 59 -9.94 -5.50 1.19
CA LEU A 59 -10.62 -4.68 2.18
C LEU A 59 -11.63 -3.77 1.46
N PRO A 60 -12.93 -3.84 1.81
CA PRO A 60 -13.95 -3.05 1.15
C PRO A 60 -13.84 -1.56 1.50
N LEU A 61 -14.41 -0.72 0.64
CA LEU A 61 -14.77 0.65 1.00
C LEU A 61 -16.08 0.59 1.78
N THR A 62 -16.06 1.09 3.00
CA THR A 62 -17.18 1.11 3.95
C THR A 62 -17.49 2.54 4.37
N GLU A 63 -18.67 2.77 4.93
CA GLU A 63 -19.03 4.07 5.52
C GLU A 63 -17.96 4.54 6.52
N ARG A 64 -17.52 3.66 7.43
CA ARG A 64 -16.45 3.99 8.39
C ARG A 64 -15.16 4.47 7.71
N SER A 65 -14.71 3.79 6.66
CA SER A 65 -13.50 4.22 5.94
C SER A 65 -13.71 5.54 5.20
N VAL A 66 -14.91 5.78 4.66
CA VAL A 66 -15.25 7.04 3.99
C VAL A 66 -15.29 8.20 4.98
N THR A 67 -15.89 8.01 6.16
CA THR A 67 -15.91 9.01 7.23
C THR A 67 -14.48 9.39 7.66
N LEU A 68 -13.60 8.40 7.83
CA LEU A 68 -12.19 8.66 8.13
C LEU A 68 -11.50 9.41 6.98
N SER A 69 -11.69 9.00 5.72
CA SER A 69 -11.13 9.71 4.56
C SER A 69 -11.59 11.16 4.48
N ALA A 70 -12.87 11.45 4.74
CA ALA A 70 -13.41 12.81 4.74
C ALA A 70 -12.83 13.68 5.86
N GLY A 71 -12.60 13.10 7.04
CA GLY A 71 -11.88 13.78 8.13
C GLY A 71 -10.45 14.16 7.72
N ILE A 72 -9.71 13.20 7.16
CA ILE A 72 -8.34 13.44 6.66
C ILE A 72 -8.33 14.52 5.59
N TYR A 73 -9.29 14.49 4.65
CA TYR A 73 -9.44 15.53 3.63
C TYR A 73 -9.60 16.92 4.26
N ALA A 74 -10.53 17.06 5.22
CA ALA A 74 -10.80 18.33 5.87
C ALA A 74 -9.56 18.87 6.59
N ASP A 75 -8.84 18.03 7.31
CA ASP A 75 -7.65 18.43 8.06
C ASP A 75 -6.51 18.85 7.13
N LEU A 76 -6.27 18.07 6.07
CA LEU A 76 -5.26 18.40 5.07
C LEU A 76 -5.59 19.65 4.25
N ARG A 77 -6.88 19.89 3.99
CA ARG A 77 -7.35 21.09 3.29
C ARG A 77 -7.12 22.34 4.13
N LYS A 78 -7.41 22.29 5.44
CA LYS A 78 -7.17 23.41 6.38
C LYS A 78 -5.71 23.85 6.40
N VAL A 79 -4.77 22.92 6.32
CA VAL A 79 -3.32 23.21 6.34
C VAL A 79 -2.72 23.46 4.95
N GLY A 80 -3.54 23.59 3.91
CA GLY A 80 -3.09 23.90 2.55
C GLY A 80 -2.30 22.78 1.87
N LYS A 81 -2.44 21.53 2.34
CA LYS A 81 -1.69 20.37 1.83
C LYS A 81 -2.65 19.24 1.43
N PRO A 82 -3.55 19.43 0.46
CA PRO A 82 -4.47 18.39 0.04
C PRO A 82 -3.74 17.16 -0.52
N LEU A 83 -4.41 16.01 -0.43
CA LEU A 83 -4.07 14.77 -1.11
C LEU A 83 -5.10 14.51 -2.23
N ASP A 84 -4.73 13.64 -3.16
CA ASP A 84 -5.68 13.11 -4.13
C ASP A 84 -6.74 12.24 -3.43
N ASP A 85 -7.98 12.27 -3.93
CA ASP A 85 -9.11 11.57 -3.31
C ASP A 85 -8.89 10.05 -3.26
N ILE A 86 -8.24 9.45 -4.28
CA ILE A 86 -7.93 8.01 -4.27
C ILE A 86 -6.92 7.69 -3.17
N ASP A 87 -5.91 8.55 -2.97
CA ASP A 87 -4.94 8.41 -1.86
C ASP A 87 -5.66 8.49 -0.50
N LEU A 88 -6.59 9.43 -0.35
CA LEU A 88 -7.39 9.61 0.87
C LEU A 88 -8.29 8.40 1.16
N LEU A 89 -8.93 7.84 0.15
CA LEU A 89 -9.77 6.64 0.28
C LEU A 89 -8.93 5.42 0.69
N ILE A 90 -7.73 5.26 0.13
CA ILE A 90 -6.81 4.18 0.52
C ILE A 90 -6.35 4.34 1.98
N ALA A 91 -6.01 5.56 2.39
CA ALA A 91 -5.63 5.85 3.77
C ALA A 91 -6.78 5.55 4.76
N GLY A 92 -8.01 5.98 4.43
CA GLY A 92 -9.19 5.71 5.25
C GLY A 92 -9.50 4.22 5.36
N VAL A 93 -9.37 3.44 4.28
CA VAL A 93 -9.51 1.98 4.33
C VAL A 93 -8.46 1.35 5.25
N ALA A 94 -7.20 1.79 5.18
CA ALA A 94 -6.13 1.28 6.05
C ALA A 94 -6.41 1.61 7.53
N MET A 95 -6.81 2.84 7.84
CA MET A 95 -7.12 3.27 9.21
C MET A 95 -8.36 2.57 9.78
N ALA A 96 -9.45 2.48 9.01
CA ALA A 96 -10.67 1.80 9.43
C ALA A 96 -10.44 0.34 9.82
N ASN A 97 -9.47 -0.30 9.16
CA ASN A 97 -9.12 -1.70 9.36
C ASN A 97 -7.92 -1.90 10.31
N ASN A 98 -7.39 -0.83 10.92
CA ASN A 98 -6.18 -0.87 11.76
C ASN A 98 -5.01 -1.57 11.06
N ARG A 99 -4.60 -1.04 9.90
CA ARG A 99 -3.54 -1.58 9.05
C ARG A 99 -2.46 -0.56 8.77
N VAL A 100 -1.29 -1.06 8.38
CA VAL A 100 -0.14 -0.29 7.91
C VAL A 100 -0.25 -0.12 6.40
N LEU A 101 -0.10 1.12 5.92
CA LEU A 101 -0.02 1.40 4.49
C LEU A 101 1.43 1.27 4.02
N VAL A 102 1.72 0.28 3.20
CA VAL A 102 3.03 0.13 2.55
C VAL A 102 3.04 0.97 1.29
N THR A 103 3.86 2.01 1.22
CA THR A 103 3.96 2.90 0.06
C THR A 103 5.37 3.46 -0.10
N HIS A 104 5.80 3.64 -1.35
CA HIS A 104 7.01 4.38 -1.70
C HIS A 104 6.83 5.91 -1.70
N ASN A 105 5.57 6.41 -1.65
CA ASN A 105 5.27 7.84 -1.60
C ASN A 105 5.11 8.30 -0.15
N ARG A 106 6.07 7.96 0.71
CA ARG A 106 5.95 8.14 2.16
C ARG A 106 5.61 9.59 2.55
N SER A 107 6.28 10.57 1.93
CA SER A 107 6.05 12.00 2.18
C SER A 107 4.61 12.47 1.93
N HIS A 108 3.86 11.79 1.06
CA HIS A 108 2.45 12.12 0.81
C HIS A 108 1.55 11.71 1.96
N PHE A 109 1.85 10.60 2.63
CA PHE A 109 0.99 10.00 3.64
C PHE A 109 1.41 10.34 5.07
N GLU A 110 2.67 10.72 5.31
CA GLU A 110 3.19 11.09 6.64
C GLU A 110 2.47 12.28 7.29
N ARG A 111 1.79 13.10 6.49
CA ARG A 111 0.94 14.22 6.99
C ARG A 111 -0.40 13.77 7.58
N ILE A 112 -0.75 12.48 7.46
CA ILE A 112 -1.99 11.93 8.00
C ILE A 112 -1.71 11.42 9.42
N GLU A 113 -2.26 12.09 10.42
CA GLU A 113 -2.12 11.69 11.81
C GLU A 113 -2.76 10.32 12.06
N GLY A 114 -2.07 9.46 12.82
CA GLY A 114 -2.55 8.11 13.17
C GLY A 114 -2.44 7.06 12.07
N LEU A 115 -2.02 7.41 10.84
CA LEU A 115 -1.76 6.45 9.77
C LEU A 115 -0.35 5.86 9.91
N GLU A 116 -0.27 4.55 10.12
CA GLU A 116 1.01 3.84 10.10
C GLU A 116 1.46 3.54 8.68
N ILE A 117 2.72 3.83 8.36
CA ILE A 117 3.27 3.74 7.00
C ILE A 117 4.60 2.99 7.02
N GLU A 118 4.81 2.09 6.06
CA GLU A 118 6.10 1.45 5.81
C GLU A 118 6.55 1.71 4.35
N ASP A 119 7.85 1.91 4.13
CA ASP A 119 8.43 1.92 2.79
C ASP A 119 9.35 0.72 2.59
N TRP A 120 8.89 -0.27 1.83
CA TRP A 120 9.64 -1.49 1.51
C TRP A 120 10.69 -1.30 0.41
N ARG A 121 10.80 -0.11 -0.20
CA ARG A 121 11.92 0.26 -1.06
C ARG A 121 13.07 0.91 -0.31
N SER A 122 12.85 1.36 0.93
CA SER A 122 13.92 1.95 1.73
C SER A 122 14.89 0.85 2.18
N ARG A 123 16.19 1.04 1.90
CA ARG A 123 17.25 0.16 2.41
C ARG A 123 17.24 0.23 3.93
N ILE A 124 17.40 -0.91 4.61
CA ILE A 124 17.77 -0.90 6.03
C ILE A 124 19.15 -0.24 6.11
N GLY A 125 19.21 1.00 6.63
CA GLY A 125 20.45 1.63 7.07
C GLY A 125 21.23 2.53 6.09
N ALA A 126 20.61 3.30 5.19
CA ALA A 126 21.37 4.29 4.41
C ALA A 126 20.70 5.67 4.38
N ARG A 127 21.39 6.68 4.94
CA ARG A 127 21.22 8.08 4.57
C ARG A 127 21.62 8.27 3.09
N ASN A 128 20.90 9.15 2.42
CA ASN A 128 21.20 9.87 1.19
C ASN A 128 21.03 9.20 -0.21
N ASN A 129 20.26 9.94 -1.02
CA ASN A 129 20.14 10.09 -2.48
C ASN A 129 20.89 9.15 -3.43
N LEU A 130 20.15 8.60 -4.42
CA LEU A 130 20.63 8.34 -5.79
C LEU A 130 19.51 8.58 -6.83
N PRO A 131 19.86 9.05 -8.06
CA PRO A 131 18.89 9.50 -9.07
C PRO A 131 18.40 8.37 -10.00
N GLY A 132 17.16 8.53 -10.47
CA GLY A 132 16.68 8.18 -11.82
C GLY A 132 16.64 6.71 -12.27
N ASP A 133 15.43 6.17 -12.44
CA ASP A 133 15.12 5.30 -13.60
C ASP A 133 13.65 5.47 -14.04
N LYS A 134 13.47 5.75 -15.33
CA LYS A 134 12.20 6.03 -16.02
C LYS A 134 11.86 4.78 -16.86
N GLY A 135 11.16 3.81 -16.26
CA GLY A 135 10.61 2.69 -17.04
C GLY A 135 9.88 1.64 -16.21
N MET A 136 8.54 1.65 -16.29
CA MET A 136 7.59 0.75 -15.60
C MET A 136 7.16 1.22 -14.19
N ARG A 137 6.44 2.35 -14.15
CA ARG A 137 5.84 2.92 -12.94
C ARG A 137 4.34 2.71 -12.96
N ARG A 138 3.80 2.01 -11.94
CA ARG A 138 2.37 1.74 -11.63
C ARG A 138 1.91 0.34 -12.02
N VAL A 139 2.19 -0.65 -11.16
CA VAL A 139 1.35 -1.85 -11.09
C VAL A 139 1.03 -2.26 -9.64
N CYS A 140 1.77 -1.79 -8.63
CA CYS A 140 1.28 -1.79 -7.23
C CYS A 140 2.19 -0.85 -6.41
N ARG A 141 1.69 0.32 -6.03
CA ARG A 141 2.46 1.34 -5.30
C ARG A 141 2.09 1.41 -3.81
N LYS A 142 0.97 0.79 -3.44
CA LYS A 142 0.31 0.89 -2.15
C LYS A 142 -0.19 -0.52 -1.78
N LEU A 143 0.25 -1.09 -0.66
CA LEU A 143 -0.28 -2.32 -0.10
C LEU A 143 -0.77 -2.04 1.32
N THR A 144 -1.67 -2.86 1.84
CA THR A 144 -2.15 -2.72 3.20
C THR A 144 -1.74 -3.96 3.99
N VAL A 145 -1.01 -3.79 5.08
CA VAL A 145 -0.45 -4.93 5.83
C VAL A 145 -0.85 -4.87 7.30
N ARG A 146 -0.82 -6.03 7.97
CA ARG A 146 -1.13 -6.12 9.40
C ARG A 146 -0.07 -5.39 10.21
N LYS A 147 -0.50 -4.70 11.27
CA LYS A 147 0.39 -4.12 12.26
C LYS A 147 1.19 -5.23 12.94
N ARG A 148 2.48 -4.99 13.18
CA ARG A 148 3.30 -5.87 14.01
C ARG A 148 2.80 -5.76 15.45
N GLY A 149 2.43 -6.89 16.07
CA GLY A 149 2.01 -6.89 17.47
C GLY A 149 3.16 -6.41 18.38
N LYS A 150 2.85 -5.61 19.41
CA LYS A 150 3.83 -5.13 20.42
C LYS A 150 4.46 -6.25 21.28
N ASN A 151 4.08 -7.51 21.10
CA ASN A 151 4.52 -8.66 21.91
C ASN A 151 5.42 -9.69 21.19
N GLU A 152 6.01 -9.38 20.05
CA GLU A 152 7.15 -10.18 19.54
C GLU A 152 8.47 -9.48 19.88
N LYS A 153 8.73 -9.34 21.19
CA LYS A 153 10.11 -9.29 21.68
C LYS A 153 10.60 -10.74 21.78
N ARG A 154 11.61 -11.04 20.96
CA ARG A 154 12.61 -12.13 21.11
C ARG A 154 12.14 -13.38 21.86
N HIS A 155 11.79 -14.40 21.10
CA HIS A 155 12.14 -15.81 21.37
C HIS A 155 12.68 -16.29 20.01
N VAL A 156 13.91 -16.73 19.80
CA VAL A 156 15.04 -17.18 20.62
C VAL A 156 16.31 -16.65 19.98
#